data_AF-T0ZTR3-F1
#
_entry.id   AF-T0ZTR3-F1
#
_cell.length_a   1.000
_cell.length_b   1.000
_cell.length_c   1.000
_cell.angle_alpha   90.00
_cell.angle_beta   90.00
_cell.angle_gamma   90.00
#
_symmetry.space_group_name_H-M   'P 1'
#
loop_
_entity.id
_entity.type
_entity.pdbx_description
1 polymer ?
#
loop_
_entity_poly.entity_id
_entity_poly.type
_entity_poly.pdbx_seq_one_letter_code
_entity_poly.pdbx_strand_id
1 'polypeptide(L)'
;MRDPVRFRQALDLAARRDVPVVALKVGREALARAMVTAHSGALAGADLVFDAVCDAHGVLRVDTLDAMLDTVELLATGRRAGPGGLAAVHDSGGERAMLIDAAARVGVPFAAISDATRGRLAAVLEPGLPAVNPLDAWGTGNGADTLYQDCCTILLDDPATALLALVVDLTHEQDPEHEYAGTLLRVAPTTEPPGGAPQQL
;
A
#
# COMPACT_ATOMS: atom_id res chain seq x y z
N MET A 1 -7.40 9.80 26.93
CA MET A 1 -7.45 8.32 27.07
C MET A 1 -7.76 8.01 28.53
N ARG A 2 -8.79 7.21 28.83
CA ARG A 2 -9.25 7.00 30.23
C ARG A 2 -8.52 5.86 30.95
N ASP A 3 -8.14 4.81 30.22
CA ASP A 3 -7.42 3.65 30.77
C ASP A 3 -6.24 3.27 29.85
N PRO A 4 -5.05 3.86 30.06
CA PRO A 4 -3.88 3.59 29.22
C PRO A 4 -3.29 2.18 29.40
N VAL A 5 -3.53 1.53 30.54
CA VAL A 5 -3.04 0.17 30.78
C VAL A 5 -3.86 -0.81 29.95
N ARG A 6 -5.18 -0.73 30.04
CA ARG A 6 -6.08 -1.59 29.25
C ARG A 6 -5.96 -1.33 27.76
N PHE A 7 -5.74 -0.08 27.35
CA PHE A 7 -5.49 0.25 25.95
C PHE A 7 -4.27 -0.50 25.40
N ARG A 8 -3.11 -0.41 26.08
CA ARG A 8 -1.90 -1.14 25.67
C ARG A 8 -2.08 -2.65 25.67
N GLN A 9 -2.75 -3.21 26.69
CA GLN A 9 -3.07 -4.64 26.72
C GLN A 9 -3.95 -5.10 25.55
N ALA A 10 -4.87 -4.25 25.09
CA ALA A 10 -5.68 -4.51 23.91
C ALA A 10 -4.85 -4.46 22.62
N LEU A 11 -3.90 -3.52 22.51
CA LEU A 11 -2.95 -3.47 21.39
C LEU A 11 -2.07 -4.73 21.35
N ASP A 12 -1.53 -5.13 22.50
CA ASP A 12 -0.73 -6.36 22.59
C ASP A 12 -1.55 -7.60 22.22
N LEU A 13 -2.84 -7.64 22.57
CA LEU A 13 -3.75 -8.71 22.17
C LEU A 13 -4.00 -8.71 20.67
N ALA A 14 -4.25 -7.54 20.07
CA ALA A 14 -4.44 -7.40 18.63
C ALA A 14 -3.20 -7.87 17.86
N ALA A 15 -1.99 -7.46 18.27
CA ALA A 15 -0.74 -7.90 17.68
C ALA A 15 -0.57 -9.44 17.76
N ARG A 16 -0.85 -10.05 18.92
CA ARG A 16 -0.80 -11.52 19.08
C ARG A 16 -1.83 -12.27 18.22
N ARG A 17 -2.89 -11.59 17.77
CA ARG A 17 -3.96 -12.16 16.93
C ARG A 17 -3.79 -11.78 15.45
N ASP A 18 -2.70 -11.13 15.08
CA ASP A 18 -2.47 -10.55 13.74
C ASP A 18 -3.64 -9.66 13.26
N VAL A 19 -4.22 -8.92 14.20
CA VAL A 19 -5.25 -7.91 13.91
C VAL A 19 -4.56 -6.56 13.84
N PRO A 20 -4.44 -5.94 12.65
CA PRO A 20 -3.79 -4.65 12.52
C PRO A 20 -4.68 -3.56 13.16
N VAL A 21 -4.03 -2.59 13.82
CA VAL A 21 -4.71 -1.46 14.45
C VAL A 21 -4.31 -0.18 13.72
N VAL A 22 -5.30 0.55 13.21
CA VAL A 22 -5.13 1.86 12.57
C VAL A 22 -5.68 2.94 13.51
N ALA A 23 -4.94 4.02 13.71
CA ALA A 23 -5.34 5.09 14.62
C ALA A 23 -5.25 6.48 13.96
N LEU A 24 -6.38 7.18 13.93
CA LEU A 24 -6.47 8.61 13.61
C LEU A 24 -6.57 9.43 14.90
N LYS A 25 -5.53 10.21 15.20
CA LYS A 25 -5.45 10.99 16.45
C LYS A 25 -5.99 12.40 16.28
N VAL A 26 -7.09 12.71 16.99
CA VAL A 26 -7.62 14.07 17.14
C VAL A 26 -7.02 14.78 18.35
N GLY A 27 -6.94 16.12 18.31
CA GLY A 27 -6.41 16.92 19.43
C GLY A 27 -4.90 16.85 19.58
N ARG A 28 -4.16 16.96 18.47
CA ARG A 28 -2.68 17.01 18.44
C ARG A 28 -2.18 18.36 18.91
N GLU A 29 -2.76 19.41 18.33
CA GLU A 29 -2.50 20.80 18.65
C GLU A 29 -3.06 21.22 20.01
N ALA A 30 -2.43 22.20 20.66
CA ALA A 30 -2.80 22.64 22.01
C ALA A 30 -4.27 23.06 22.10
N LEU A 31 -4.76 23.83 21.13
CA LEU A 31 -6.16 24.29 21.08
C LEU A 31 -7.12 23.11 20.93
N ALA A 32 -6.86 22.21 19.98
CA ALA A 32 -7.69 21.04 19.74
C ALA A 32 -7.66 20.07 20.94
N ARG A 33 -6.50 19.92 21.60
CA ARG A 33 -6.34 19.12 22.83
C ARG A 33 -7.18 19.68 23.99
N ALA A 34 -7.22 21.00 24.15
CA ALA A 34 -8.07 21.66 25.15
C ALA A 34 -9.56 21.41 24.86
N MET A 35 -9.99 21.53 23.59
CA MET A 35 -11.37 21.24 23.18
C MET A 35 -11.77 19.78 23.44
N VAL A 36 -10.91 18.82 23.07
CA VAL A 36 -11.14 17.39 23.33
C VAL A 36 -11.24 17.10 24.83
N THR A 37 -10.38 17.73 25.63
CA THR A 37 -10.38 17.58 27.09
C THR A 37 -11.67 18.14 27.70
N ALA A 38 -12.10 19.33 27.26
CA ALA A 38 -13.34 19.96 27.72
C ALA A 38 -14.59 19.14 27.34
N HIS A 39 -14.63 18.58 26.14
CA HIS A 39 -15.77 17.80 25.66
C HIS A 39 -15.87 16.42 26.33
N SER A 40 -14.75 15.71 26.47
CA SER A 40 -14.74 14.30 26.91
C SER A 40 -14.52 14.11 28.42
N GLY A 41 -14.08 15.16 29.12
CA GLY A 41 -13.64 15.12 30.52
C GLY A 41 -12.38 14.28 30.76
N ALA A 42 -11.82 13.66 29.71
CA ALA A 42 -10.60 12.87 29.78
C ALA A 42 -9.43 13.74 29.33
N LEU A 43 -8.30 13.65 30.04
CA LEU A 43 -7.09 14.31 29.60
C LEU A 43 -6.72 13.78 28.19
N ALA A 44 -6.71 14.67 27.21
CA ALA A 44 -6.14 14.34 25.93
C ALA A 44 -4.61 14.33 26.11
N GLY A 45 -4.02 13.13 26.00
CA GLY A 45 -2.57 12.94 26.18
C GLY A 45 -1.77 13.75 25.17
N ALA A 46 -0.52 14.05 25.53
CA ALA A 46 0.42 14.70 24.61
C ALA A 46 0.60 13.85 23.34
N ASP A 47 0.72 14.53 22.19
CA ASP A 47 0.76 13.83 20.91
C ASP A 47 1.97 12.89 20.79
N LEU A 48 3.12 13.33 21.28
CA LEU A 48 4.36 12.55 21.35
C LEU A 48 4.22 11.27 22.19
N VAL A 49 3.42 11.29 23.25
CA VAL A 49 3.19 10.11 24.08
C VAL A 49 2.31 9.10 23.34
N PHE A 50 1.30 9.59 22.62
CA PHE A 50 0.47 8.71 21.79
C PHE A 50 1.29 8.09 20.66
N ASP A 51 2.16 8.88 20.02
CA ASP A 51 3.08 8.44 18.98
C ASP A 51 3.99 7.30 19.46
N ALA A 52 4.66 7.50 20.59
CA ALA A 52 5.52 6.48 21.18
C ALA A 52 4.78 5.18 21.55
N VAL A 53 3.51 5.29 21.98
CA VAL A 53 2.66 4.11 22.22
C VAL A 53 2.30 3.42 20.91
N CYS A 54 2.01 4.17 19.85
CA CYS A 54 1.75 3.59 18.54
C CYS A 54 2.96 2.80 18.04
N ASP A 55 4.15 3.41 18.07
CA ASP A 55 5.39 2.77 17.62
C ASP A 55 5.72 1.52 18.44
N ALA A 56 5.61 1.60 19.77
CA ALA A 56 5.94 0.49 20.66
C ALA A 56 5.01 -0.73 20.50
N HIS A 57 3.79 -0.52 20.01
CA HIS A 57 2.76 -1.55 19.89
C HIS A 57 2.35 -1.86 18.45
N GLY A 58 3.06 -1.32 17.45
CA GLY A 58 2.80 -1.57 16.03
C GLY A 58 1.47 -1.02 15.51
N VAL A 59 1.00 0.10 16.07
CA VAL A 59 -0.22 0.78 15.60
C VAL A 59 0.11 1.65 14.40
N LEU A 60 -0.62 1.47 13.30
CA LEU A 60 -0.50 2.29 12.10
C LEU A 60 -1.21 3.62 12.32
N ARG A 61 -0.43 4.66 12.56
CA ARG A 61 -0.95 6.01 12.76
C ARG A 61 -1.17 6.69 11.41
N VAL A 62 -2.32 7.35 11.28
CA VAL A 62 -2.70 8.13 10.09
C VAL A 62 -3.17 9.53 10.47
N ASP A 63 -3.06 10.45 9.52
CA ASP A 63 -3.28 11.88 9.76
C ASP A 63 -4.60 12.41 9.20
N THR A 64 -5.21 11.67 8.26
CA THR A 64 -6.48 12.02 7.62
C THR A 64 -7.45 10.84 7.66
N LEU A 65 -8.73 11.14 7.48
CA LEU A 65 -9.74 10.10 7.35
C LEU A 65 -9.54 9.29 6.08
N ASP A 66 -9.15 9.93 4.96
CA ASP A 66 -8.87 9.26 3.69
C ASP A 66 -7.75 8.23 3.87
N ALA A 67 -6.62 8.63 4.47
CA ALA A 67 -5.53 7.71 4.77
C ALA A 67 -5.95 6.56 5.71
N MET A 68 -6.89 6.81 6.63
CA MET A 68 -7.45 5.76 7.48
C MET A 68 -8.23 4.74 6.67
N LEU A 69 -9.08 5.20 5.75
CA LEU A 69 -9.89 4.33 4.89
C LEU A 69 -9.00 3.53 3.94
N ASP A 70 -8.07 4.19 3.25
CA ASP A 70 -7.11 3.55 2.33
C ASP A 70 -6.28 2.47 3.04
N THR A 71 -5.81 2.78 4.26
CA THR A 71 -5.02 1.83 5.07
C THR A 71 -5.88 0.63 5.47
N VAL A 72 -7.12 0.85 5.91
CA VAL A 72 -8.03 -0.23 6.31
C VAL A 72 -8.39 -1.11 5.11
N GLU A 73 -8.65 -0.52 3.94
CA GLU A 73 -8.94 -1.26 2.71
C GLU A 73 -7.75 -2.15 2.31
N LEU A 74 -6.53 -1.60 2.31
CA LEU A 74 -5.31 -2.37 2.02
C LEU A 74 -5.14 -3.56 2.98
N LEU A 75 -5.37 -3.34 4.28
CA LEU A 75 -5.24 -4.39 5.30
C LEU A 75 -6.37 -5.43 5.24
N ALA A 76 -7.56 -5.04 4.81
CA ALA A 76 -8.72 -5.92 4.70
C ALA A 76 -8.53 -7.02 3.64
N THR A 77 -7.58 -6.86 2.72
CA THR A 77 -7.15 -7.91 1.78
C THR A 77 -6.66 -9.18 2.49
N GLY A 78 -6.27 -9.09 3.77
CA GLY A 78 -5.73 -10.20 4.54
C GLY A 78 -4.33 -10.63 4.08
N ARG A 79 -3.73 -9.92 3.12
CA ARG A 79 -2.37 -10.16 2.65
C ARG A 79 -1.40 -9.23 3.39
N ARG A 80 -0.20 -9.72 3.65
CA ARG A 80 0.94 -8.91 4.13
C ARG A 80 1.97 -8.86 3.02
N ALA A 81 2.72 -7.76 2.93
CA ALA A 81 3.83 -7.70 1.98
C ALA A 81 4.89 -8.75 2.34
N GLY A 82 5.43 -9.42 1.33
CA GLY A 82 6.53 -10.37 1.50
C GLY A 82 7.88 -9.69 1.69
N PRO A 83 8.98 -10.46 1.73
CA PRO A 83 10.31 -9.87 1.57
C PRO A 83 10.45 -9.26 0.16
N GLY A 84 11.14 -8.12 0.06
CA GLY A 84 11.35 -7.42 -1.21
C GLY A 84 10.95 -5.94 -1.14
N GLY A 85 10.83 -5.31 -2.32
CA GLY A 85 10.40 -3.94 -2.48
C GLY A 85 9.10 -3.81 -3.29
N LEU A 86 8.65 -2.57 -3.46
CA LEU A 86 7.51 -2.23 -4.29
C LEU A 86 7.86 -2.37 -5.77
N ALA A 87 7.06 -3.11 -6.52
CA ALA A 87 7.00 -3.01 -7.97
C ALA A 87 5.80 -2.14 -8.35
N ALA A 88 5.90 -1.36 -9.42
CA ALA A 88 4.78 -0.57 -9.88
C ALA A 88 4.70 -0.52 -11.41
N VAL A 89 3.48 -0.53 -11.93
CA VAL A 89 3.16 -0.37 -13.36
C VAL A 89 2.30 0.88 -13.52
N HIS A 90 2.69 1.74 -14.47
CA HIS A 90 2.08 3.04 -14.71
C HIS A 90 1.74 3.26 -16.18
N ASP A 91 0.67 4.03 -16.42
CA ASP A 91 0.42 4.70 -17.71
C ASP A 91 0.93 6.16 -17.75
N SER A 92 1.11 6.78 -16.59
CA SER A 92 1.45 8.19 -16.47
C SER A 92 2.84 8.40 -15.88
N GLY A 93 3.71 9.06 -16.65
CA GLY A 93 5.05 9.44 -16.19
C GLY A 93 5.02 10.42 -15.00
N GLY A 94 3.99 11.26 -14.90
CA GLY A 94 3.81 12.19 -13.78
C GLY A 94 3.46 11.46 -12.49
N GLU A 95 2.51 10.54 -12.55
CA GLU A 95 2.15 9.70 -11.40
C GLU A 95 3.29 8.79 -10.96
N ARG A 96 4.08 8.29 -11.91
CA ARG A 96 5.29 7.54 -11.61
C ARG A 96 6.27 8.37 -10.77
N ALA A 97 6.49 9.64 -11.13
CA ALA A 97 7.33 10.53 -10.33
C ALA A 97 6.72 10.80 -8.94
N MET A 98 5.40 11.02 -8.86
CA MET A 98 4.70 11.21 -7.58
C MET A 98 4.81 9.97 -6.67
N LEU A 99 4.71 8.77 -7.22
CA LEU A 99 4.89 7.53 -6.47
C LEU A 99 6.32 7.39 -5.95
N ILE A 100 7.32 7.73 -6.76
CA ILE A 100 8.73 7.71 -6.35
C ILE A 100 8.96 8.66 -5.16
N ASP A 101 8.45 9.89 -5.24
CA ASP A 101 8.58 10.88 -4.15
C ASP A 101 7.83 10.42 -2.89
N ALA A 102 6.64 9.87 -3.05
CA ALA A 102 5.85 9.35 -1.94
C ALA A 102 6.56 8.18 -1.25
N ALA A 103 7.06 7.20 -2.03
CA ALA A 103 7.79 6.05 -1.53
C ALA A 103 9.07 6.46 -0.78
N ALA A 104 9.83 7.41 -1.33
CA ALA A 104 11.02 7.97 -0.68
C ALA A 104 10.68 8.64 0.66
N ARG A 105 9.57 9.40 0.73
CA ARG A 105 9.12 10.09 1.95
C ARG A 105 8.77 9.13 3.08
N VAL A 106 8.20 7.96 2.77
CA VAL A 106 7.81 6.96 3.78
C VAL A 106 8.83 5.82 3.93
N GLY A 107 9.96 5.88 3.21
CA GLY A 107 11.02 4.88 3.30
C GLY A 107 10.67 3.52 2.69
N VAL A 108 9.74 3.47 1.73
CA VAL A 108 9.38 2.24 1.01
C VAL A 108 10.32 2.08 -0.19
N PRO A 109 11.17 1.03 -0.24
CA PRO A 109 12.06 0.82 -1.36
C PRO A 109 11.33 0.18 -2.55
N PHE A 110 11.77 0.50 -3.77
CA PHE A 110 11.37 -0.22 -4.96
C PHE A 110 12.14 -1.55 -5.09
N ALA A 111 11.48 -2.55 -5.67
CA ALA A 111 12.09 -3.83 -6.01
C ALA A 111 13.25 -3.63 -7.00
N ALA A 112 14.42 -4.15 -6.67
CA ALA A 112 15.58 -4.20 -7.55
C ALA A 112 15.45 -5.39 -8.51
N ILE A 113 14.62 -5.23 -9.56
CA ILE A 113 14.29 -6.30 -10.50
C ILE A 113 15.54 -6.86 -11.21
N SER A 114 15.54 -8.18 -11.39
CA SER A 114 16.65 -8.93 -11.99
C SER A 114 16.79 -8.67 -13.50
N ASP A 115 17.97 -8.98 -14.06
CA ASP A 115 18.19 -8.89 -15.51
C ASP A 115 17.27 -9.85 -16.30
N ALA A 116 16.91 -11.00 -15.71
CA ALA A 116 15.95 -11.93 -16.29
C ALA A 116 14.56 -11.29 -16.41
N THR A 117 14.10 -10.61 -15.35
CA THR A 117 12.84 -9.86 -15.33
C THR A 117 12.86 -8.72 -16.33
N ARG A 118 13.97 -7.95 -16.39
CA ARG A 118 14.15 -6.89 -17.40
C ARG A 118 14.08 -7.43 -18.82
N GLY A 119 14.67 -8.59 -19.09
CA GLY A 119 14.59 -9.26 -20.39
C GLY A 119 13.18 -9.69 -20.76
N ARG A 120 12.42 -10.25 -19.81
CA ARG A 120 10.99 -10.61 -20.00
C ARG A 120 10.14 -9.37 -20.28
N LEU A 121 10.32 -8.30 -19.51
CA LEU A 121 9.62 -7.02 -19.72
C LEU A 121 9.94 -6.44 -21.10
N ALA A 122 11.21 -6.37 -21.47
CA ALA A 122 11.64 -5.84 -22.77
C ALA A 122 11.06 -6.61 -23.97
N ALA A 123 10.69 -7.89 -23.79
CA ALA A 123 10.08 -8.69 -24.84
C ALA A 123 8.59 -8.39 -25.06
N VAL A 124 7.90 -7.80 -24.08
CA VAL A 124 6.46 -7.45 -24.16
C VAL A 124 6.23 -5.95 -24.36
N LEU A 125 7.16 -5.10 -23.90
CA LEU A 125 7.06 -3.66 -24.04
C LEU A 125 7.20 -3.20 -25.49
N GLU A 126 6.50 -2.13 -25.83
CA GLU A 126 6.65 -1.48 -27.13
C GLU A 126 8.07 -0.86 -27.29
N PRO A 127 8.57 -0.76 -28.54
CA PRO A 127 9.89 -0.20 -28.81
C PRO A 127 10.09 1.20 -28.23
N GLY A 128 11.13 1.37 -27.40
CA GLY A 128 11.49 2.66 -26.80
C GLY A 128 11.09 2.79 -25.33
N LEU A 129 10.25 1.90 -24.80
CA LEU A 129 9.92 1.87 -23.37
C LEU A 129 11.00 1.12 -22.57
N PRO A 130 11.55 1.73 -21.50
CA PRO A 130 12.60 1.10 -20.71
C PRO A 130 12.03 0.05 -19.74
N ALA A 131 12.59 -1.16 -19.77
CA ALA A 131 12.31 -2.21 -18.80
C ALA A 131 12.95 -1.92 -17.43
N VAL A 132 12.30 -1.06 -16.65
CA VAL A 132 12.72 -0.59 -15.33
C VAL A 132 11.59 -0.67 -14.31
N ASN A 133 11.90 -0.51 -13.03
CA ASN A 133 10.92 -0.38 -11.95
C ASN A 133 11.18 0.95 -11.22
N PRO A 134 10.17 1.83 -11.06
CA PRO A 134 8.78 1.73 -11.56
C PRO A 134 8.66 1.68 -13.09
N LEU A 135 7.77 0.80 -13.57
CA LEU A 135 7.57 0.53 -14.97
C LEU A 135 6.57 1.52 -15.59
N ASP A 136 6.93 2.04 -16.75
CA ASP A 136 6.01 2.76 -17.65
C ASP A 136 5.65 1.82 -18.79
N ALA A 137 4.37 1.47 -18.85
CA ALA A 137 3.81 0.56 -19.84
C ALA A 137 2.92 1.31 -20.85
N TRP A 138 2.94 2.65 -20.84
CA TRP A 138 2.17 3.47 -21.78
C TRP A 138 2.83 3.50 -23.15
N GLY A 139 2.41 2.58 -24.01
CA GLY A 139 2.75 2.55 -25.42
C GLY A 139 1.72 3.30 -26.28
N THR A 140 1.32 2.70 -27.38
CA THR A 140 0.28 3.20 -28.29
C THR A 140 -1.16 2.99 -27.77
N GLY A 141 -1.33 2.31 -26.64
CA GLY A 141 -2.62 1.90 -26.08
C GLY A 141 -3.23 0.64 -26.71
N ASN A 142 -2.62 0.12 -27.78
CA ASN A 142 -3.10 -1.11 -28.44
C ASN A 142 -2.82 -2.34 -27.56
N GLY A 143 -3.86 -3.11 -27.24
CA GLY A 143 -3.72 -4.33 -26.41
C GLY A 143 -3.25 -4.04 -24.98
N ALA A 144 -3.60 -2.86 -24.44
CA ALA A 144 -3.19 -2.43 -23.11
C ALA A 144 -3.57 -3.48 -22.06
N ASP A 145 -4.79 -4.00 -22.06
CA ASP A 145 -5.25 -5.04 -21.14
C ASP A 145 -4.27 -6.22 -20.99
N THR A 146 -3.80 -6.77 -22.11
CA THR A 146 -2.86 -7.90 -22.14
C THR A 146 -1.46 -7.45 -21.71
N LEU A 147 -1.00 -6.28 -22.20
CA LEU A 147 0.30 -5.73 -21.85
C LEU A 147 0.45 -5.48 -20.34
N TYR A 148 -0.55 -4.82 -19.72
CA TYR A 148 -0.55 -4.53 -18.30
C TYR A 148 -0.60 -5.82 -17.47
N GLN A 149 -1.39 -6.82 -17.89
CA GLN A 149 -1.43 -8.12 -17.23
C GLN A 149 -0.08 -8.84 -17.27
N ASP A 150 0.56 -8.89 -18.44
CA ASP A 150 1.86 -9.53 -18.61
C ASP A 150 2.93 -8.80 -17.77
N CYS A 151 2.95 -7.47 -17.79
CA CYS A 151 3.88 -6.67 -16.99
C CYS A 151 3.68 -6.92 -15.48
N CYS A 152 2.44 -6.90 -14.99
CA CYS A 152 2.13 -7.20 -13.59
C CYS A 152 2.60 -8.60 -13.20
N THR A 153 2.34 -9.61 -14.04
CA THR A 153 2.75 -11.00 -13.79
C THR A 153 4.26 -11.14 -13.75
N ILE A 154 4.97 -10.58 -14.74
CA ILE A 154 6.44 -10.63 -14.81
C ILE A 154 7.08 -9.99 -13.58
N LEU A 155 6.55 -8.84 -13.12
CA LEU A 155 7.07 -8.16 -11.93
C LEU A 155 6.79 -8.94 -10.65
N LEU A 156 5.60 -9.55 -10.52
CA LEU A 156 5.23 -10.36 -9.36
C LEU A 156 6.01 -11.68 -9.27
N ASP A 157 6.46 -12.23 -10.40
CA ASP A 157 7.34 -13.40 -10.45
C ASP A 157 8.77 -13.10 -9.97
N ASP A 158 9.18 -11.81 -9.92
CA ASP A 158 10.52 -11.44 -9.48
C ASP A 158 10.65 -11.62 -7.96
N PRO A 159 11.63 -12.39 -7.46
CA PRO A 159 11.80 -12.63 -6.02
C PRO A 159 12.13 -11.38 -5.21
N ALA A 160 12.51 -10.28 -5.86
CA ALA A 160 12.71 -8.99 -5.19
C ALA A 160 11.40 -8.19 -5.00
N THR A 161 10.27 -8.66 -5.53
CA THR A 161 8.97 -7.97 -5.44
C THR A 161 8.18 -8.47 -4.23
N ALA A 162 7.90 -7.56 -3.29
CA ALA A 162 7.07 -7.84 -2.11
C ALA A 162 5.59 -7.49 -2.31
N LEU A 163 5.33 -6.47 -3.14
CA LEU A 163 4.03 -5.88 -3.42
C LEU A 163 4.06 -5.24 -4.80
N LEU A 164 2.95 -5.29 -5.51
CA LEU A 164 2.76 -4.60 -6.79
C LEU A 164 1.66 -3.54 -6.67
N ALA A 165 1.93 -2.33 -7.17
CA ALA A 165 0.93 -1.30 -7.42
C ALA A 165 0.67 -1.16 -8.93
N LEU A 166 -0.60 -1.18 -9.33
CA LEU A 166 -1.02 -0.76 -10.65
C LEU A 166 -1.65 0.63 -10.52
N VAL A 167 -1.07 1.62 -11.20
CA VAL A 167 -1.50 3.01 -11.15
C VAL A 167 -1.85 3.43 -12.57
N VAL A 168 -3.12 3.73 -12.81
CA VAL A 168 -3.62 4.09 -14.14
C VAL A 168 -4.68 5.18 -14.03
N ASP A 169 -4.70 6.08 -15.02
CA ASP A 169 -5.71 7.10 -15.21
C ASP A 169 -6.95 6.48 -15.87
N LEU A 170 -8.06 6.40 -15.13
CA LEU A 170 -9.32 5.93 -15.69
C LEU A 170 -9.90 6.97 -16.65
N THR A 171 -9.93 6.67 -17.95
CA THR A 171 -10.57 7.54 -18.94
C THR A 171 -12.04 7.17 -19.13
N HIS A 172 -12.88 8.14 -19.53
CA HIS A 172 -14.33 7.96 -19.73
C HIS A 172 -14.71 6.91 -20.79
N GLU A 173 -13.77 6.53 -21.67
CA GLU A 173 -13.99 5.52 -22.72
C GLU A 173 -13.68 4.10 -22.25
N GLN A 174 -13.01 3.95 -21.11
CA GLN A 174 -12.61 2.67 -20.54
C GLN A 174 -13.64 2.24 -19.50
N ASP A 175 -14.24 1.07 -19.70
CA ASP A 175 -15.04 0.41 -18.69
C ASP A 175 -14.10 -0.03 -17.53
N PRO A 176 -14.11 0.63 -16.36
CA PRO A 176 -13.13 0.41 -15.31
C PRO A 176 -13.16 -1.01 -14.74
N GLU A 177 -14.32 -1.65 -14.79
CA GLU A 177 -14.53 -3.00 -14.28
C GLU A 177 -13.95 -4.08 -15.21
N HIS A 178 -13.76 -3.77 -16.50
CA HIS A 178 -13.42 -4.78 -17.52
C HIS A 178 -11.93 -4.80 -17.93
N GLU A 179 -11.17 -3.70 -17.81
CA GLU A 179 -9.78 -3.66 -18.30
C GLU A 179 -8.72 -3.72 -17.18
N TYR A 180 -8.60 -2.67 -16.35
CA TYR A 180 -7.49 -2.57 -15.38
C TYR A 180 -7.79 -3.21 -14.02
N ALA A 181 -8.98 -3.01 -13.45
CA ALA A 181 -9.38 -3.72 -12.24
C ALA A 181 -9.46 -5.24 -12.51
N GLY A 182 -9.98 -5.62 -13.69
CA GLY A 182 -9.96 -7.00 -14.18
C GLY A 182 -8.54 -7.57 -14.27
N THR A 183 -7.54 -6.77 -14.63
CA THR A 183 -6.14 -7.20 -14.64
C THR A 183 -5.66 -7.59 -13.24
N LEU A 184 -5.88 -6.75 -12.23
CA LEU A 184 -5.52 -7.09 -10.85
C LEU A 184 -6.30 -8.32 -10.34
N LEU A 185 -7.58 -8.45 -10.68
CA LEU A 185 -8.40 -9.60 -10.30
C LEU A 185 -7.96 -10.90 -10.98
N ARG A 186 -7.37 -10.85 -12.18
CA ARG A 186 -6.80 -12.01 -12.88
C ARG A 186 -5.42 -12.41 -12.34
N VAL A 187 -4.61 -11.42 -11.93
CA VAL A 187 -3.24 -11.65 -11.44
C VAL A 187 -3.20 -11.97 -9.95
N ALA A 188 -4.02 -11.36 -9.12
CA ALA A 188 -3.98 -11.58 -7.67
C ALA A 188 -4.10 -13.07 -7.27
N PRO A 189 -4.97 -13.90 -7.87
CA PRO A 189 -5.08 -15.33 -7.56
C PRO A 189 -3.86 -16.18 -7.99
N THR A 190 -3.01 -15.69 -8.89
CA THR A 190 -1.80 -16.44 -9.32
C THR A 190 -0.62 -16.25 -8.37
N THR A 191 -0.76 -15.32 -7.41
CA THR A 191 0.27 -15.01 -6.42
C THR A 191 -0.05 -15.65 -5.08
N GLU A 192 0.93 -16.27 -4.43
CA GLU A 192 0.74 -16.75 -3.06
C GLU A 192 0.60 -15.57 -2.08
N PRO A 193 -0.26 -15.66 -1.04
CA PRO A 193 -0.21 -14.73 0.08
C PRO A 193 1.16 -14.87 0.77
N PRO A 194 1.93 -13.78 0.95
CA PRO A 194 3.17 -13.87 1.70
C PRO A 194 2.87 -14.34 3.12
N GLY A 195 3.43 -15.49 3.52
CA GLY A 195 3.22 -16.09 4.85
C GLY A 195 2.30 -17.32 4.91
N GLY A 196 1.76 -17.80 3.79
CA GLY A 196 0.83 -18.92 3.76
C GLY A 196 -0.62 -18.52 4.04
N ALA A 197 -1.57 -19.43 3.82
CA ALA A 197 -3.00 -19.15 3.94
C ALA A 197 -3.34 -18.53 5.31
N PRO A 198 -4.22 -17.50 5.37
CA PRO A 198 -4.65 -16.92 6.62
C PRO A 198 -5.18 -18.04 7.53
N GLN A 199 -4.64 -18.14 8.75
CA GLN A 199 -5.20 -19.02 9.75
C GLN A 199 -6.66 -18.58 9.95
N GLN A 200 -7.60 -19.44 9.59
CA GLN A 200 -9.02 -19.20 9.82
C GLN A 200 -9.23 -18.85 11.30
N LEU A 201 -9.87 -17.70 11.53
CA LEU A 201 -10.23 -17.19 12.86
C LEU A 201 -11.14 -18.16 13.63
#